data_AF-A0A9E4EZ99-F1
#
_entry.id   AF-A0A9E4EZ99-F1
#
_cell.length_a   1.000
_cell.length_b   1.000
_cell.length_c   1.000
_cell.angle_alpha   90.00
_cell.angle_beta   90.00
_cell.angle_gamma   90.00
#
_symmetry.space_group_name_H-M   'P 1'
#
loop_
_entity.id
_entity.type
_entity.pdbx_description
1 polymer ?
#
loop_
_entity_poly.entity_id
_entity_poly.type
_entity_poly.pdbx_seq_one_letter_code
_entity_poly.pdbx_strand_id
1 'polypeptide(L)'
;MSFSQQGDSFSFETSIDEMKLVYRILHRHIGEHLELMDSEFLDELQFALQKKAQKEGVDIGHHVAWDLWLGNDSTTPCEERVKKRKTFDS
;
A
#
# COMPACT_ATOMS: atom_id res chain seq x y z
N MET A 1 -13.09 -8.12 -13.04
CA MET A 1 -12.82 -6.69 -12.91
C MET A 1 -13.87 -5.95 -13.71
N SER A 2 -14.61 -5.08 -13.05
CA SER A 2 -15.61 -4.22 -13.68
C SER A 2 -15.07 -2.81 -13.63
N PHE A 3 -15.05 -2.09 -14.75
CA PHE A 3 -14.62 -0.71 -14.83
C PHE A 3 -15.75 0.11 -15.44
N SER A 4 -16.18 1.14 -14.71
CA SER A 4 -17.26 2.01 -15.13
C SER A 4 -16.79 3.45 -15.01
N GLN A 5 -17.05 4.24 -16.04
CA GLN A 5 -16.77 5.68 -16.05
C GLN A 5 -18.10 6.44 -16.08
N GLN A 6 -18.21 7.46 -15.24
CA GLN A 6 -19.33 8.40 -15.27
C GLN A 6 -18.78 9.83 -15.20
N GLY A 7 -18.80 10.53 -16.33
CA GLY A 7 -18.11 11.83 -16.45
C GLY A 7 -16.61 11.66 -16.25
N ASP A 8 -16.04 12.43 -15.33
CA ASP A 8 -14.61 12.37 -14.96
C ASP A 8 -14.32 11.38 -13.81
N SER A 9 -15.35 10.70 -13.28
CA SER A 9 -15.20 9.73 -12.20
C SER A 9 -15.06 8.32 -12.75
N PHE A 10 -14.16 7.55 -12.12
CA PHE A 10 -13.92 6.15 -12.43
C PHE A 10 -14.22 5.27 -11.23
N SER A 11 -14.98 4.20 -11.46
CA SER A 11 -15.27 3.16 -10.48
C SER A 11 -14.71 1.84 -10.98
N PHE A 12 -13.97 1.14 -10.12
CA PHE A 12 -13.40 -0.16 -10.45
C PHE A 12 -13.68 -1.18 -9.34
N GLU A 13 -13.99 -2.40 -9.75
CA GLU A 13 -14.11 -3.56 -8.87
C GLU A 13 -12.88 -4.45 -9.02
N THR A 14 -12.19 -4.65 -7.91
CA THR A 14 -10.95 -5.42 -7.82
C THR A 14 -10.94 -6.24 -6.53
N SER A 15 -10.02 -7.19 -6.44
CA SER A 15 -9.84 -7.98 -5.23
C SER A 15 -9.16 -7.16 -4.12
N ILE A 16 -9.40 -7.53 -2.87
CA ILE A 16 -8.75 -6.87 -1.73
C ILE A 16 -7.23 -7.01 -1.77
N ASP A 17 -6.72 -8.13 -2.30
CA ASP A 17 -5.28 -8.39 -2.38
C ASP A 17 -4.59 -7.48 -3.41
N GLU A 18 -5.25 -7.18 -4.52
CA GLU A 18 -4.78 -6.18 -5.49
C GLU A 18 -4.80 -4.77 -4.89
N MET A 19 -5.84 -4.40 -4.14
CA MET A 19 -5.88 -3.10 -3.44
C MET A 19 -4.73 -2.96 -2.43
N LYS A 20 -4.45 -4.01 -1.66
CA LYS A 20 -3.31 -4.06 -0.72
C LYS A 20 -1.98 -3.90 -1.46
N LEU A 21 -1.80 -4.57 -2.60
CA LEU A 21 -0.59 -4.45 -3.42
C LEU A 21 -0.38 -3.02 -3.92
N VAL A 22 -1.40 -2.42 -4.52
CA VAL A 22 -1.34 -1.04 -5.05
C VAL A 22 -1.00 -0.06 -3.93
N TYR A 23 -1.69 -0.15 -2.79
CA TYR A 23 -1.41 0.69 -1.63
C TYR A 23 0.04 0.55 -1.18
N ARG A 24 0.55 -0.68 -1.01
CA ARG A 24 1.93 -0.91 -0.56
C ARG A 24 2.97 -0.32 -1.50
N ILE A 25 2.76 -0.42 -2.81
CA ILE A 25 3.67 0.15 -3.81
C ILE A 25 3.66 1.68 -3.69
N LEU A 26 2.48 2.30 -3.74
CA LEU A 26 2.35 3.75 -3.65
C LEU A 26 2.93 4.29 -2.33
N HIS A 27 2.55 3.69 -1.21
CA HIS A 27 3.01 4.09 0.11
C HIS A 27 4.55 3.97 0.25
N ARG A 28 5.16 2.95 -0.34
CA ARG A 28 6.62 2.78 -0.34
C ARG A 28 7.34 3.90 -1.11
N HIS A 29 6.71 4.46 -2.14
CA HIS A 29 7.28 5.49 -3.00
C HIS A 29 6.99 6.92 -2.52
N ILE A 30 6.25 7.15 -1.43
CA ILE A 30 5.99 8.49 -0.88
C ILE A 30 7.29 9.29 -0.65
N GLY A 31 8.34 8.64 -0.18
CA GLY A 31 9.63 9.32 0.07
C GLY A 31 10.34 9.81 -1.19
N GLU A 32 10.02 9.24 -2.35
CA GLU A 32 10.55 9.63 -3.66
C GLU A 32 9.59 10.56 -4.42
N HIS A 33 8.30 10.49 -4.08
CA HIS A 33 7.19 11.20 -4.70
C HIS A 33 6.32 11.85 -3.62
N LEU A 34 6.71 13.03 -3.15
CA LEU A 34 5.99 13.75 -2.09
C LEU A 34 4.56 14.11 -2.50
N GLU A 35 4.29 14.25 -3.80
CA GLU A 35 2.95 14.44 -4.36
C GLU A 35 1.98 13.31 -4.01
N LEU A 36 2.48 12.11 -3.65
CA LEU A 36 1.63 11.02 -3.17
C LEU A 36 1.08 11.28 -1.77
N MET A 37 1.75 12.11 -0.96
CA MET A 37 1.29 12.46 0.39
C MET A 37 -0.01 13.25 0.38
N ASP A 38 -0.22 14.07 -0.66
CA ASP A 38 -1.42 14.89 -0.84
C ASP A 38 -2.43 14.23 -1.82
N SER A 39 -2.23 12.95 -2.14
CA SER A 39 -3.07 12.25 -3.11
C SER A 39 -4.36 11.75 -2.45
N GLU A 40 -5.48 12.38 -2.83
CA GLU A 40 -6.83 11.93 -2.40
C GLU A 40 -7.07 10.45 -2.70
N PHE A 41 -6.54 9.94 -3.81
CA PHE A 41 -6.64 8.53 -4.16
C PHE A 41 -5.95 7.62 -3.14
N LEU A 42 -4.74 7.99 -2.70
CA LEU A 42 -3.99 7.21 -1.74
C LEU A 42 -4.66 7.25 -0.35
N ASP A 43 -5.19 8.40 0.04
CA ASP A 43 -5.94 8.58 1.29
C ASP A 43 -7.22 7.74 1.32
N GLU A 44 -8.03 7.80 0.27
CA GLU A 44 -9.26 7.01 0.16
C GLU A 44 -8.96 5.50 0.13
N LEU A 45 -7.90 5.09 -0.58
CA LEU A 45 -7.44 3.71 -0.59
C LEU A 45 -7.00 3.24 0.80
N GLN A 46 -6.21 4.06 1.51
CA GLN A 46 -5.79 3.77 2.88
C GLN A 46 -7.01 3.63 3.81
N PHE A 47 -7.95 4.57 3.74
CA PHE A 47 -9.16 4.55 4.57
C PHE A 47 -10.01 3.30 4.32
N ALA A 48 -10.23 2.93 3.05
CA ALA A 48 -10.98 1.73 2.69
C ALA A 48 -10.33 0.45 3.24
N LEU A 49 -9.00 0.35 3.12
CA LEU A 49 -8.24 -0.80 3.62
C LEU A 49 -8.24 -0.85 5.15
N GLN A 50 -8.05 0.28 5.83
CA GLN A 50 -8.09 0.35 7.31
C GLN A 50 -9.46 -0.07 7.85
N LYS A 51 -10.55 0.41 7.23
CA LYS A 51 -11.91 0.02 7.61
C LYS A 51 -12.16 -1.47 7.43
N LYS A 52 -11.59 -2.07 6.38
CA LYS A 52 -11.67 -3.52 6.13
C LYS A 52 -10.86 -4.30 7.17
N ALA A 53 -9.64 -3.88 7.48
CA ALA A 53 -8.78 -4.51 8.49
C ALA A 53 -9.39 -4.44 9.90
N GLN A 54 -9.94 -3.30 10.29
CA GLN A 54 -10.66 -3.13 11.56
C GLN A 54 -11.85 -4.09 11.67
N LYS A 55 -12.62 -4.27 10.58
CA LYS A 55 -13.73 -5.25 10.55
C LYS A 55 -13.25 -6.70 10.71
N GLU A 56 -12.00 -6.98 10.34
CA GLU A 56 -11.34 -8.28 10.51
C GLU A 56 -10.63 -8.41 11.87
N GLY A 57 -10.76 -7.41 12.75
CA GLY A 57 -10.17 -7.42 14.09
C GLY A 57 -8.70 -7.03 14.14
N VAL A 58 -8.15 -6.47 13.06
CA VAL A 58 -6.77 -5.99 13.03
C VAL A 58 -6.69 -4.63 13.72
N ASP A 59 -5.75 -4.53 14.66
CA ASP A 59 -5.41 -3.24 15.27
C ASP A 59 -4.51 -2.44 14.33
N ILE A 60 -5.13 -1.49 13.61
CA ILE A 60 -4.43 -0.61 12.66
C ILE A 60 -3.50 0.41 13.35
N GLY A 61 -3.62 0.62 14.67
CA GLY A 61 -2.70 1.45 15.45
C GLY A 61 -1.36 0.75 15.73
N HIS A 62 -1.34 -0.57 15.62
CA HIS A 62 -0.11 -1.37 15.69
C HIS A 62 0.46 -1.54 14.27
N HIS A 63 1.51 -0.78 13.95
CA HIS A 63 2.20 -0.84 12.65
C HIS A 63 2.51 -2.26 12.17
N VAL A 64 2.93 -3.14 13.07
CA VAL A 64 3.25 -4.55 12.74
C VAL A 64 2.00 -5.32 12.31
N ALA A 65 0.89 -5.17 13.02
CA ALA A 65 -0.36 -5.86 12.69
C ALA A 65 -0.93 -5.36 11.35
N TRP A 66 -0.84 -4.05 11.11
CA TRP A 66 -1.21 -3.44 9.85
C TRP A 66 -0.34 -3.94 8.69
N ASP A 67 0.98 -3.92 8.84
CA ASP A 67 1.91 -4.41 7.81
C ASP A 67 1.68 -5.89 7.47
N LEU A 68 1.54 -6.74 8.49
CA LEU A 68 1.24 -8.16 8.30
C LEU A 68 -0.07 -8.36 7.54
N TRP A 69 -1.12 -7.62 7.90
CA TRP A 69 -2.42 -7.71 7.24
C TRP A 69 -2.38 -7.27 5.77
N LEU A 70 -1.58 -6.24 5.46
CA LEU A 70 -1.32 -5.81 4.09
C LEU A 70 -0.56 -6.85 3.25
N GLY A 71 -0.03 -7.90 3.88
CA GLY A 71 0.80 -8.90 3.20
C GLY A 71 2.24 -8.42 3.00
N ASN A 72 2.73 -7.50 3.84
CA ASN A 72 4.17 -7.31 4.02
C ASN A 72 4.71 -8.53 4.79
N ASP A 73 4.77 -9.67 4.11
CA ASP A 73 5.63 -10.75 4.54
C ASP A 73 7.07 -10.27 4.29
N SER A 74 7.80 -10.02 5.36
CA SER A 74 9.22 -9.71 5.28
C SER A 74 10.01 -10.97 4.90
N THR A 75 9.68 -11.61 3.78
CA THR A 75 10.45 -12.73 3.22
C THR A 75 11.77 -12.27 2.61
N THR A 76 12.05 -10.97 2.64
CA THR A 76 13.38 -10.41 2.46
C THR A 76 13.83 -9.85 3.81
N PRO A 77 14.71 -10.57 4.55
CA PRO A 77 15.32 -10.05 5.77
C PRO A 77 15.91 -8.67 5.54
N CYS A 78 15.89 -7.81 6.57
CA CYS A 78 16.50 -6.48 6.54
C CYS A 78 17.93 -6.50 5.93
N GLU A 79 18.68 -7.58 6.17
CA GLU A 79 20.03 -7.80 5.65
C GLU A 79 20.12 -7.85 4.10
N GLU A 80 19.12 -8.39 3.41
CA GLU A 80 19.10 -8.41 1.94
C GLU A 80 18.71 -7.05 1.34
N ARG A 81 17.88 -6.27 2.03
CA ARG A 81 17.51 -4.90 1.62
C ARG A 81 18.71 -3.95 1.65
N VAL A 82 19.63 -4.12 2.59
CA VAL A 82 20.84 -3.28 2.72
C VAL A 82 21.95 -3.71 1.75
N LYS A 83 22.02 -5.00 1.37
CA LYS A 83 23.00 -5.48 0.37
C LYS A 83 22.85 -4.82 -1.00
N LYS A 84 21.62 -4.54 -1.45
CA LYS A 84 21.38 -3.86 -2.74
C LYS A 84 21.77 -2.37 -2.74
N ARG A 85 22.09 -1.77 -1.59
CA ARG A 85 22.47 -0.35 -1.49
C ARG A 85 23.98 -0.09 -1.59
N LYS A 86 24.83 -1.14 -1.71
CA LYS A 86 26.30 -1.01 -1.70
C LYS A 86 27.00 -1.45 -3.00
N THR A 87 26.36 -1.33 -4.16
CA THR A 87 27.03 -1.52 -5.45
C THR A 87 26.65 -0.40 -6.41
N PHE A 88 26.93 0.84 -6.02
CA PHE A 88 27.13 1.96 -6.92
C PHE A 88 28.07 2.93 -6.20
N ASP A 89 29.37 2.64 -6.22
CA ASP A 89 30.40 3.66 -6.41
C ASP A 89 31.74 3.01 -6.78
N SER A 90 32.29 3.50 -7.91
CA SER A 90 33.66 3.39 -8.44
C SER A 90 34.19 2.05 -8.95
#